data_AF-A0A0F9D7R2-F1
#
_entry.id   AF-A0A0F9D7R2-F1
#
_cell.length_a   1.000
_cell.length_b   1.000
_cell.length_c   1.000
_cell.angle_alpha   90.00
_cell.angle_beta   90.00
_cell.angle_gamma   90.00
#
_symmetry.space_group_name_H-M   'P 1'
#
loop_
_entity.id
_entity.type
_entity.pdbx_description
1 polymer ?
#
loop_
_entity_poly.entity_id
_entity_poly.type
_entity_poly.pdbx_seq_one_letter_code
_entity_poly.pdbx_strand_id
1 'polypeptide(L)'
;DAAHAIDAEYKEKKIGNISDLTTFSFHPVKNITTAEGGMVTTNNDDLYNKLLMFRTHGISRDTINRFGKSGDFHYDMKYLGFRYNLSELHSALGIHQLNKLESFQKRRREIVKIYNREFENIEEIEIPYVKKDVIHSWHLYVIQLDINNLKVDRDYIFKALREENIGVTVHYIPVHYHSYYQNKFGLKKGILPNVEWLYPKLLTIPIFPKMKDDDVYDVIKNIGVNVHYIPVHYHSYYQRNFGLKKGILPKVEWLFPRLLTIPLFPKMKDDDVYDVINALEKIIKYYRKN
;
A
#
# COMPACT_ATOMS: atom_id res chain seq x y z
N ASP A 1 -15.20 -3.55 -9.28
CA ASP A 1 -14.35 -2.52 -8.66
C ASP A 1 -12.92 -2.77 -9.08
N ALA A 2 -12.33 -1.83 -9.82
CA ALA A 2 -10.96 -1.88 -10.32
C ALA A 2 -10.11 -0.71 -9.75
N ALA A 3 -10.45 -0.22 -8.55
CA ALA A 3 -9.71 0.86 -7.89
C ALA A 3 -8.19 0.63 -7.81
N HIS A 4 -7.75 -0.63 -7.79
CA HIS A 4 -6.34 -1.04 -7.74
C HIS A 4 -5.79 -1.55 -9.06
N ALA A 5 -6.59 -1.68 -10.10
CA ALA A 5 -6.29 -2.51 -11.26
C ALA A 5 -6.09 -1.70 -12.54
N ILE A 6 -5.76 -0.41 -12.45
CA ILE A 6 -5.32 0.33 -13.63
C ILE A 6 -4.04 -0.30 -14.20
N ASP A 7 -3.98 -0.43 -15.53
CA ASP A 7 -2.96 -1.14 -16.30
C ASP A 7 -2.92 -2.68 -16.13
N ALA A 8 -3.78 -3.26 -15.29
CA ALA A 8 -3.86 -4.71 -15.16
C ALA A 8 -4.51 -5.36 -16.40
N GLU A 9 -4.18 -6.63 -16.64
CA GLU A 9 -4.76 -7.45 -17.70
C GLU A 9 -5.16 -8.83 -17.19
N TYR A 10 -6.21 -9.38 -17.79
CA TYR A 10 -6.62 -10.77 -17.62
C TYR A 10 -6.91 -11.37 -19.00
N LYS A 11 -6.21 -12.47 -19.33
CA LYS A 11 -6.31 -13.14 -20.64
C LYS A 11 -6.16 -12.14 -21.80
N GLU A 12 -5.08 -11.36 -21.77
CA GLU A 12 -4.70 -10.36 -22.78
C GLU A 12 -5.69 -9.19 -22.94
N LYS A 13 -6.70 -9.10 -22.06
CA LYS A 13 -7.65 -7.98 -22.02
C LYS A 13 -7.35 -7.07 -20.85
N LYS A 14 -7.20 -5.77 -21.11
CA LYS A 14 -7.09 -4.74 -20.06
C LYS A 14 -8.34 -4.76 -19.17
N ILE A 15 -8.12 -4.70 -17.86
CA ILE A 15 -9.20 -4.42 -16.91
C ILE A 15 -9.83 -3.08 -17.31
N GLY A 16 -11.16 -3.02 -17.33
CA GLY A 16 -11.93 -1.95 -17.96
C GLY A 16 -12.72 -2.41 -19.19
N ASN A 17 -12.25 -3.47 -19.87
CA ASN A 17 -12.83 -4.00 -21.10
C ASN A 17 -13.33 -5.46 -20.96
N ILE A 18 -13.84 -5.82 -19.78
CA ILE A 18 -14.25 -7.20 -19.45
C ILE A 18 -15.67 -7.22 -18.87
N SER A 19 -15.94 -6.37 -17.89
CA SER A 19 -17.25 -6.27 -17.23
C SER A 19 -18.15 -5.25 -17.90
N ASP A 20 -19.46 -5.33 -17.66
CA ASP A 20 -20.44 -4.33 -18.14
C ASP A 20 -20.06 -2.91 -17.69
N LEU A 21 -19.61 -2.79 -16.43
CA LEU A 21 -19.11 -1.55 -15.84
C LEU A 21 -17.84 -1.86 -15.03
N THR A 22 -16.82 -1.03 -15.21
CA THR A 22 -15.60 -1.09 -14.41
C THR A 22 -15.28 0.28 -13.84
N THR A 23 -15.12 0.36 -12.52
CA THR A 23 -14.81 1.58 -11.77
C THR A 23 -13.33 1.64 -11.39
N PHE A 24 -12.67 2.76 -11.64
CA PHE A 24 -11.30 3.05 -11.24
C PHE A 24 -11.27 4.18 -10.22
N SER A 25 -10.23 4.18 -9.39
CA SER A 25 -9.97 5.24 -8.40
C SER A 25 -8.66 5.94 -8.75
N PHE A 26 -8.66 7.26 -8.63
CA PHE A 26 -7.50 8.14 -8.81
C PHE A 26 -7.22 8.96 -7.54
N HIS A 27 -7.57 8.42 -6.37
CA HIS A 27 -7.20 8.93 -5.05
C HIS A 27 -5.66 9.03 -4.90
N PRO A 28 -5.07 9.87 -4.02
CA PRO A 28 -3.64 10.19 -4.00
C PRO A 28 -2.70 9.00 -3.85
N VAL A 29 -3.19 7.91 -3.25
CA VAL A 29 -2.40 6.69 -3.00
C VAL A 29 -2.42 5.70 -4.17
N LYS A 30 -3.29 5.88 -5.18
CA LYS A 30 -3.43 4.95 -6.32
C LYS A 30 -2.24 5.05 -7.28
N ASN A 31 -2.15 4.11 -8.23
CA ASN A 31 -1.00 4.02 -9.14
C ASN A 31 -0.81 5.28 -9.98
N ILE A 32 -1.92 5.93 -10.31
CA ILE A 32 -1.98 7.32 -10.78
C ILE A 32 -3.00 8.07 -9.92
N THR A 33 -2.91 9.39 -9.91
CA THR A 33 -3.83 10.21 -9.12
C THR A 33 -4.33 11.45 -9.86
N THR A 34 -5.54 11.89 -9.53
CA THR A 34 -6.09 13.20 -9.86
C THR A 34 -6.30 14.04 -8.61
N ALA A 35 -5.48 13.85 -7.56
CA ALA A 35 -5.78 14.22 -6.18
C ALA A 35 -7.03 13.47 -5.68
N GLU A 36 -8.24 13.90 -6.05
CA GLU A 36 -9.45 13.10 -5.89
C GLU A 36 -10.07 12.80 -7.26
N GLY A 37 -10.60 11.60 -7.42
CA GLY A 37 -11.29 11.24 -8.66
C GLY A 37 -11.42 9.75 -8.92
N GLY A 38 -12.08 9.44 -10.02
CA GLY A 38 -12.30 8.09 -10.50
C GLY A 38 -12.83 8.09 -11.93
N MET A 39 -12.97 6.90 -12.49
CA MET A 39 -13.49 6.68 -13.84
C MET A 39 -14.44 5.51 -13.84
N VAL A 40 -15.48 5.55 -14.67
CA VAL A 40 -16.29 4.38 -14.99
C VAL A 40 -16.14 4.11 -16.47
N THR A 41 -15.85 2.87 -16.82
CA THR A 41 -15.71 2.40 -18.21
C THR A 41 -16.79 1.37 -18.50
N THR A 42 -17.28 1.37 -19.74
CA THR A 42 -18.30 0.44 -20.26
C THR A 42 -18.21 0.40 -21.77
N ASN A 43 -18.59 -0.72 -22.37
CA ASN A 43 -18.81 -0.86 -23.82
C ASN A 43 -20.30 -0.76 -24.19
N ASN A 44 -21.18 -0.49 -23.23
CA ASN A 44 -22.61 -0.40 -23.45
C ASN A 44 -23.04 1.07 -23.53
N ASP A 45 -23.51 1.50 -24.71
CA ASP A 45 -23.90 2.88 -24.97
C ASP A 45 -25.06 3.36 -24.08
N ASP A 46 -26.01 2.48 -23.74
CA ASP A 46 -27.11 2.84 -22.84
C ASP A 46 -26.61 3.13 -21.43
N LEU A 47 -25.67 2.32 -20.93
CA LEU A 47 -25.04 2.55 -19.63
C LEU A 47 -24.17 3.82 -19.66
N TYR A 48 -23.40 4.03 -20.74
CA TYR A 48 -22.61 5.24 -20.92
C TYR A 48 -23.48 6.52 -20.86
N ASN A 49 -24.57 6.54 -21.62
CA ASN A 49 -25.47 7.69 -21.64
C ASN A 49 -26.13 7.94 -20.27
N LYS A 50 -26.53 6.86 -19.57
CA LYS A 50 -27.02 6.96 -18.18
C LYS A 50 -25.95 7.54 -17.25
N LEU A 51 -24.71 7.06 -17.29
CA LEU A 51 -23.61 7.57 -16.46
C LEU A 51 -23.35 9.06 -16.67
N LEU A 52 -23.41 9.53 -17.92
CA LEU A 52 -23.24 10.94 -18.23
C LEU A 52 -24.33 11.81 -17.61
N MET A 53 -25.58 11.35 -17.62
CA MET A 53 -26.67 12.07 -16.95
C MET A 53 -26.48 12.01 -15.42
N PHE A 54 -26.24 10.82 -14.87
CA PHE A 54 -26.07 10.62 -13.42
C PHE A 54 -24.94 11.45 -12.81
N ARG A 55 -23.84 11.70 -13.53
CA ARG A 55 -22.73 12.51 -12.99
C ARG A 55 -23.01 14.02 -12.97
N THR A 56 -24.02 14.49 -13.70
CA THR A 56 -24.39 15.91 -13.82
C THR A 56 -25.90 16.11 -13.70
N HIS A 57 -26.42 15.91 -12.49
CA HIS A 57 -27.79 16.21 -12.07
C HIS A 57 -28.91 15.48 -12.85
N GLY A 58 -28.60 14.50 -13.68
CA GLY A 58 -29.60 13.75 -14.46
C GLY A 58 -30.12 14.50 -15.69
N ILE A 59 -29.41 15.57 -16.09
CA ILE A 59 -29.76 16.42 -17.23
C ILE A 59 -29.29 15.75 -18.53
N SER A 60 -30.18 15.69 -19.52
CA SER A 60 -29.88 15.06 -20.81
C SER A 60 -28.93 15.89 -21.70
N ARG A 61 -28.13 15.21 -22.53
CA ARG A 61 -27.13 15.81 -23.44
C ARG A 61 -27.72 16.71 -24.51
N ASP A 62 -29.01 16.57 -24.85
CA ASP A 62 -29.68 17.43 -25.85
C ASP A 62 -29.58 18.93 -25.49
N THR A 63 -29.25 19.21 -24.22
CA THR A 63 -29.06 20.55 -23.68
C THR A 63 -27.62 21.10 -23.81
N ILE A 64 -26.68 20.38 -24.43
CA ILE A 64 -25.31 20.87 -24.73
C ILE A 64 -25.33 21.94 -25.84
N ASN A 65 -26.35 21.94 -26.70
CA ASN A 65 -26.56 22.97 -27.74
C ASN A 65 -27.02 24.33 -27.20
N ARG A 66 -27.01 24.54 -25.88
CA ARG A 66 -27.35 25.82 -25.20
C ARG A 66 -26.53 27.01 -25.68
N PHE A 67 -25.30 26.79 -26.14
CA PHE A 67 -24.38 27.87 -26.52
C PHE A 67 -24.21 27.91 -28.04
N GLY A 68 -25.02 28.74 -28.70
CA GLY A 68 -25.03 28.96 -30.14
C GLY A 68 -26.18 29.88 -30.56
N LYS A 69 -26.21 30.33 -31.82
CA LYS A 69 -27.30 31.20 -32.35
C LYS A 69 -28.70 30.57 -32.26
N SER A 70 -28.78 29.26 -32.08
CA SER A 70 -30.00 28.45 -31.95
C SER A 70 -30.13 27.77 -30.58
N GLY A 71 -29.39 28.24 -29.57
CA GLY A 71 -29.42 27.66 -28.23
C GLY A 71 -30.71 28.00 -27.49
N ASP A 72 -31.34 27.00 -26.91
CA ASP A 72 -32.54 27.12 -26.07
C ASP A 72 -32.17 27.00 -24.57
N PHE A 73 -32.82 27.78 -23.71
CA PHE A 73 -32.58 27.75 -22.25
C PHE A 73 -33.30 26.58 -21.56
N HIS A 74 -34.26 25.96 -22.24
CA HIS A 74 -35.01 24.83 -21.71
C HIS A 74 -34.10 23.62 -21.49
N TYR A 75 -34.18 23.03 -20.29
CA TYR A 75 -33.57 21.75 -20.00
C TYR A 75 -34.44 20.91 -19.10
N ASP A 76 -34.35 19.60 -19.29
CA ASP A 76 -35.11 18.63 -18.53
C ASP A 76 -34.18 17.70 -17.74
N MET A 77 -34.59 17.42 -16.51
CA MET A 77 -33.96 16.47 -15.62
C MET A 77 -34.71 15.14 -15.71
N LYS A 78 -34.21 14.22 -16.54
CA LYS A 78 -34.89 12.95 -16.80
C LYS A 78 -34.78 11.96 -15.64
N TYR A 79 -33.78 12.14 -14.78
CA TYR A 79 -33.50 11.30 -13.61
C TYR A 79 -33.00 12.16 -12.45
N LEU A 80 -33.12 11.66 -11.22
CA LEU A 80 -32.36 12.23 -10.11
C LEU A 80 -30.88 11.85 -10.26
N GLY A 81 -30.05 12.80 -10.69
CA GLY A 81 -28.59 12.62 -10.75
C GLY A 81 -27.84 13.32 -9.62
N PHE A 82 -26.51 13.20 -9.66
CA PHE A 82 -25.57 13.73 -8.68
C PHE A 82 -24.62 14.75 -9.34
N ARG A 83 -23.74 15.34 -8.52
CA ARG A 83 -22.65 16.20 -9.00
C ARG A 83 -21.30 15.51 -8.78
N TYR A 84 -20.97 14.59 -9.69
CA TYR A 84 -19.75 13.77 -9.64
C TYR A 84 -18.83 14.01 -10.85
N ASN A 85 -19.04 15.10 -11.60
CA ASN A 85 -18.14 15.47 -12.68
C ASN A 85 -16.75 15.84 -12.13
N LEU A 86 -15.71 15.33 -12.78
CA LEU A 86 -14.33 15.69 -12.50
C LEU A 86 -14.06 17.11 -13.02
N SER A 87 -13.28 17.91 -12.28
CA SER A 87 -12.92 19.26 -12.73
C SER A 87 -11.82 19.23 -13.79
N GLU A 88 -11.66 20.33 -14.53
CA GLU A 88 -10.57 20.49 -15.50
C GLU A 88 -9.18 20.39 -14.83
N LEU A 89 -9.02 20.90 -13.61
CA LEU A 89 -7.76 20.81 -12.86
C LEU A 89 -7.39 19.36 -12.54
N HIS A 90 -8.35 18.58 -12.02
CA HIS A 90 -8.15 17.17 -11.72
C HIS A 90 -7.94 16.35 -13.01
N SER A 91 -8.67 16.69 -14.09
CA SER A 91 -8.52 16.05 -15.40
C SER A 91 -7.14 16.32 -16.02
N ALA A 92 -6.64 17.56 -15.93
CA ALA A 92 -5.31 17.93 -16.39
C ALA A 92 -4.22 17.15 -15.66
N LEU A 93 -4.32 17.04 -14.32
CA LEU A 93 -3.40 16.20 -13.54
C LEU A 93 -3.46 14.73 -13.99
N GLY A 94 -4.67 14.20 -14.21
CA GLY A 94 -4.89 12.83 -14.68
C GLY A 94 -4.24 12.52 -16.02
N ILE A 95 -4.37 13.41 -17.01
CA ILE A 95 -3.73 13.26 -18.33
C ILE A 95 -2.20 13.15 -18.19
N HIS A 96 -1.59 14.03 -17.39
CA HIS A 96 -0.15 14.00 -17.17
C HIS A 96 0.32 12.77 -16.38
N GLN A 97 -0.52 12.25 -15.49
CA GLN A 97 -0.25 11.02 -14.75
C GLN A 97 -0.40 9.78 -15.63
N LEU A 98 -1.39 9.76 -16.52
CA LEU A 98 -1.60 8.68 -17.48
C LEU A 98 -0.39 8.52 -18.42
N ASN A 99 0.21 9.63 -18.86
CA ASN A 99 1.46 9.63 -19.64
C ASN A 99 2.65 9.00 -18.90
N LYS A 100 2.60 8.92 -17.56
CA LYS A 100 3.64 8.32 -16.70
C LYS A 100 3.29 6.91 -16.23
N LEU A 101 2.09 6.41 -16.56
CA LEU A 101 1.59 5.13 -16.06
C LEU A 101 2.57 4.00 -16.37
N GLU A 102 3.03 3.88 -17.62
CA GLU A 102 3.93 2.80 -18.03
C GLU A 102 5.25 2.80 -17.23
N SER A 103 5.86 3.96 -17.01
CA SER A 103 7.11 4.08 -16.24
C SER A 103 6.90 3.78 -14.76
N PHE A 104 5.77 4.21 -14.18
CA PHE A 104 5.40 3.86 -12.82
C PHE A 104 5.19 2.36 -12.65
N GLN A 105 4.52 1.73 -13.61
CA GLN A 105 4.27 0.30 -13.61
C GLN A 105 5.56 -0.51 -13.79
N LYS A 106 6.46 -0.04 -14.67
CA LYS A 106 7.80 -0.61 -14.82
C LYS A 106 8.57 -0.57 -13.50
N ARG A 107 8.63 0.59 -12.83
CA ARG A 107 9.34 0.71 -11.54
C ARG A 107 8.74 -0.18 -10.45
N ARG A 108 7.40 -0.27 -10.37
CA ARG A 108 6.73 -1.20 -9.44
C ARG A 108 7.12 -2.65 -9.70
N ARG A 109 7.18 -3.08 -10.98
CA ARG A 109 7.64 -4.44 -11.33
C ARG A 109 9.10 -4.70 -10.95
N GLU A 110 9.97 -3.71 -11.04
CA GLU A 110 11.37 -3.83 -10.58
C GLU A 110 11.43 -4.05 -9.06
N ILE A 111 10.70 -3.25 -8.28
CA ILE A 111 10.60 -3.39 -6.82
C ILE A 111 10.06 -4.77 -6.43
N VAL A 112 9.00 -5.23 -7.10
CA VAL A 112 8.40 -6.55 -6.87
C VAL A 112 9.38 -7.68 -7.12
N LYS A 113 10.21 -7.59 -8.19
CA LYS A 113 11.24 -8.60 -8.46
C LYS A 113 12.25 -8.68 -7.32
N ILE A 114 12.63 -7.53 -6.76
CA ILE A 114 13.52 -7.48 -5.60
C ILE A 114 12.83 -8.12 -4.39
N TYR A 115 11.62 -7.68 -4.03
CA TYR A 115 10.89 -8.28 -2.90
C TYR A 115 10.66 -9.78 -3.04
N ASN A 116 10.25 -10.26 -4.22
CA ASN A 116 10.06 -11.69 -4.45
C ASN A 116 11.37 -12.45 -4.21
N ARG A 117 12.48 -12.00 -4.80
CA ARG A 117 13.78 -12.66 -4.66
C ARG A 117 14.24 -12.73 -3.19
N GLU A 118 14.08 -11.64 -2.45
CA GLU A 118 14.59 -11.55 -1.08
C GLU A 118 13.67 -12.25 -0.07
N PHE A 119 12.36 -12.22 -0.28
CA PHE A 119 11.39 -12.89 0.60
C PHE A 119 11.17 -14.37 0.29
N GLU A 120 11.52 -14.85 -0.90
CA GLU A 120 11.38 -16.27 -1.28
C GLU A 120 12.14 -17.22 -0.33
N ASN A 121 13.21 -16.74 0.32
CA ASN A 121 14.02 -17.52 1.25
C ASN A 121 13.63 -17.33 2.73
N ILE A 122 12.56 -16.60 3.03
CA ILE A 122 12.07 -16.39 4.41
C ILE A 122 10.88 -17.33 4.64
N GLU A 123 11.09 -18.40 5.41
CA GLU A 123 10.09 -19.46 5.62
C GLU A 123 8.76 -18.93 6.19
N GLU A 124 8.80 -17.89 7.03
CA GLU A 124 7.62 -17.31 7.65
C GLU A 124 6.86 -16.31 6.74
N ILE A 125 7.28 -16.12 5.50
CA ILE A 125 6.67 -15.18 4.54
C ILE A 125 6.20 -15.91 3.28
N GLU A 126 4.90 -15.79 3.00
CA GLU A 126 4.32 -16.15 1.71
C GLU A 126 4.21 -14.90 0.82
N ILE A 127 4.91 -14.93 -0.32
CA ILE A 127 4.90 -13.84 -1.31
C ILE A 127 3.63 -13.89 -2.19
N PRO A 128 3.22 -12.75 -2.81
CA PRO A 128 2.07 -12.73 -3.70
C PRO A 128 2.24 -13.64 -4.92
N TYR A 129 1.26 -14.51 -5.17
CA TYR A 129 1.20 -15.32 -6.38
C TYR A 129 0.49 -14.59 -7.53
N VAL A 130 1.08 -14.63 -8.72
CA VAL A 130 0.48 -14.11 -9.96
C VAL A 130 0.19 -15.26 -10.93
N LYS A 131 -1.08 -15.38 -11.34
CA LYS A 131 -1.49 -16.39 -12.34
C LYS A 131 -0.89 -16.08 -13.71
N LYS A 132 -0.63 -17.13 -14.50
CA LYS A 132 -0.03 -17.03 -15.86
C LYS A 132 -0.72 -16.03 -16.78
N ASP A 133 -2.05 -15.97 -16.76
CA ASP A 133 -2.83 -15.11 -17.67
C ASP A 133 -3.15 -13.73 -17.07
N VAL A 134 -2.40 -13.30 -16.05
CA VAL A 134 -2.62 -12.02 -15.34
C VAL A 134 -1.39 -11.13 -15.47
N ILE A 135 -1.61 -9.89 -15.94
CA ILE A 135 -0.66 -8.80 -15.71
C ILE A 135 -1.15 -8.03 -14.49
N HIS A 136 -0.40 -8.12 -13.39
CA HIS A 136 -0.75 -7.49 -12.13
C HIS A 136 -0.36 -6.00 -12.13
N SER A 137 -1.24 -5.13 -11.61
CA SER A 137 -1.00 -3.69 -11.54
C SER A 137 -0.02 -3.27 -10.45
N TRP A 138 0.22 -4.12 -9.45
CA TRP A 138 1.14 -3.88 -8.33
C TRP A 138 0.86 -2.57 -7.59
N HIS A 139 -0.43 -2.27 -7.40
CA HIS A 139 -0.85 -1.20 -6.51
C HIS A 139 -0.40 -1.45 -5.07
N LEU A 140 -0.52 -2.70 -4.63
CA LEU A 140 -0.10 -3.18 -3.33
C LEU A 140 0.81 -4.40 -3.50
N TYR A 141 1.74 -4.56 -2.57
CA TYR A 141 2.51 -5.78 -2.38
C TYR A 141 2.12 -6.36 -1.01
N VAL A 142 1.28 -7.40 -1.01
CA VAL A 142 0.67 -7.95 0.21
C VAL A 142 1.25 -9.33 0.46
N ILE A 143 2.02 -9.48 1.52
CA ILE A 143 2.53 -10.77 1.97
C ILE A 143 1.56 -11.41 2.96
N GLN A 144 1.65 -12.73 3.11
CA GLN A 144 1.05 -13.43 4.24
C GLN A 144 2.16 -13.86 5.19
N LEU A 145 1.95 -13.65 6.49
CA LEU A 145 2.83 -14.12 7.55
C LEU A 145 2.35 -15.47 8.04
N ASP A 146 3.28 -16.42 8.21
CA ASP A 146 2.99 -17.66 8.90
C ASP A 146 2.98 -17.46 10.42
N ILE A 147 1.87 -16.90 10.89
CA ILE A 147 1.65 -16.60 12.32
C ILE A 147 1.76 -17.82 13.24
N ASN A 148 1.67 -19.05 12.73
CA ASN A 148 1.80 -20.25 13.55
C ASN A 148 3.26 -20.57 13.88
N ASN A 149 4.19 -20.15 13.03
CA ASN A 149 5.63 -20.33 13.21
C ASN A 149 6.32 -19.09 13.81
N LEU A 150 5.57 -17.99 14.02
CA LEU A 150 6.03 -16.76 14.64
C LEU A 150 5.70 -16.72 16.14
N LYS A 151 6.61 -16.15 16.95
CA LYS A 151 6.39 -15.96 18.40
C LYS A 151 5.41 -14.83 18.74
N VAL A 152 5.09 -14.01 17.75
CA VAL A 152 4.29 -12.79 17.88
C VAL A 152 3.28 -12.75 16.73
N ASP A 153 2.18 -12.04 16.94
CA ASP A 153 1.18 -11.84 15.89
C ASP A 153 1.61 -10.77 14.86
N ARG A 154 0.82 -10.65 13.78
CA ARG A 154 1.02 -9.64 12.74
C ARG A 154 0.96 -8.21 13.29
N ASP A 155 0.11 -7.95 14.28
CA ASP A 155 -0.08 -6.59 14.82
C ASP A 155 1.17 -6.12 15.60
N TYR A 156 1.88 -7.03 16.26
CA TYR A 156 3.19 -6.76 16.84
C TYR A 156 4.23 -6.44 15.76
N ILE A 157 4.32 -7.27 14.72
CA ILE A 157 5.26 -7.08 13.60
C ILE A 157 4.98 -5.75 12.89
N PHE A 158 3.70 -5.42 12.68
CA PHE A 158 3.26 -4.14 12.13
C PHE A 158 3.80 -2.96 12.94
N LYS A 159 3.65 -2.99 14.27
CA LYS A 159 4.11 -1.91 15.16
C LYS A 159 5.63 -1.83 15.13
N ALA A 160 6.33 -2.96 15.20
CA ALA A 160 7.79 -2.99 15.12
C ALA A 160 8.30 -2.33 13.83
N LEU A 161 7.76 -2.70 12.66
CA LEU A 161 8.14 -2.09 11.38
C LEU A 161 7.82 -0.59 11.32
N ARG A 162 6.75 -0.13 12.00
CA ARG A 162 6.44 1.30 12.09
C ARG A 162 7.44 2.08 12.95
N GLU A 163 7.95 1.48 14.03
CA GLU A 163 9.03 2.06 14.85
C GLU A 163 10.38 2.11 14.10
N GLU A 164 10.56 1.23 13.11
CA GLU A 164 11.64 1.26 12.12
C GLU A 164 11.41 2.28 11.00
N ASN A 165 10.38 3.13 11.12
CA ASN A 165 9.96 4.09 10.10
C ASN A 165 9.56 3.47 8.75
N ILE A 166 9.10 2.22 8.75
CA ILE A 166 8.60 1.53 7.55
C ILE A 166 7.08 1.68 7.45
N GLY A 167 6.63 2.19 6.30
CA GLY A 167 5.24 2.51 6.01
C GLY A 167 4.32 1.32 5.74
N VAL A 168 4.32 0.27 6.59
CA VAL A 168 3.45 -0.90 6.42
C VAL A 168 1.98 -0.62 6.71
N THR A 169 1.08 -1.31 6.02
CA THR A 169 -0.38 -1.20 6.19
C THR A 169 -1.05 -2.58 6.16
N VAL A 170 -2.36 -2.65 6.38
CA VAL A 170 -3.16 -3.89 6.31
C VAL A 170 -4.33 -3.67 5.36
N HIS A 171 -4.45 -4.52 4.35
CA HIS A 171 -5.53 -4.50 3.37
C HIS A 171 -6.19 -5.87 3.32
N TYR A 172 -7.37 -6.08 3.93
CA TYR A 172 -8.21 -5.11 4.64
C TYR A 172 -8.80 -5.74 5.90
N ILE A 173 -9.24 -4.89 6.84
CA ILE A 173 -10.14 -5.34 7.91
C ILE A 173 -11.41 -5.91 7.24
N PRO A 174 -11.86 -7.13 7.61
CA PRO A 174 -13.06 -7.71 7.03
C PRO A 174 -14.28 -6.81 7.27
N VAL A 175 -15.08 -6.59 6.22
CA VAL A 175 -16.21 -5.67 6.27
C VAL A 175 -17.20 -6.01 7.40
N HIS A 176 -17.42 -7.31 7.65
CA HIS A 176 -18.31 -7.80 8.71
C HIS A 176 -17.74 -7.66 10.13
N TYR A 177 -16.50 -7.23 10.30
CA TYR A 177 -15.94 -6.87 11.62
C TYR A 177 -16.33 -5.46 12.05
N HIS A 178 -16.71 -4.58 11.12
CA HIS A 178 -17.06 -3.19 11.46
C HIS A 178 -18.44 -3.09 12.10
N SER A 179 -18.54 -2.32 13.18
CA SER A 179 -19.77 -2.14 13.95
C SER A 179 -20.97 -1.69 13.11
N TYR A 180 -20.75 -0.86 12.08
CA TYR A 180 -21.81 -0.45 11.16
C TYR A 180 -22.50 -1.65 10.50
N TYR A 181 -21.72 -2.58 9.94
CA TYR A 181 -22.27 -3.74 9.24
C TYR A 181 -22.87 -4.76 10.21
N GLN A 182 -22.29 -4.89 11.39
CA GLN A 182 -22.84 -5.74 12.46
C GLN A 182 -24.21 -5.22 12.94
N ASN A 183 -24.30 -3.92 13.21
CA ASN A 183 -25.51 -3.30 13.74
C ASN A 183 -26.62 -3.19 12.68
N LYS A 184 -26.26 -2.80 11.45
CA LYS A 184 -27.25 -2.57 10.38
C LYS A 184 -27.75 -3.86 9.73
N PHE A 185 -26.87 -4.85 9.57
CA PHE A 185 -27.16 -6.06 8.80
C PHE A 185 -27.04 -7.35 9.62
N GLY A 186 -26.71 -7.27 10.92
CA GLY A 186 -26.59 -8.45 11.78
C GLY A 186 -25.40 -9.35 11.45
N LEU A 187 -24.42 -8.87 10.69
CA LEU A 187 -23.24 -9.67 10.34
C LEU A 187 -22.42 -9.99 11.60
N LYS A 188 -21.90 -11.21 11.71
CA LYS A 188 -21.15 -11.68 12.88
C LYS A 188 -19.80 -12.23 12.47
N LYS A 189 -18.84 -12.24 13.40
CA LYS A 189 -17.61 -13.05 13.24
C LYS A 189 -17.99 -14.54 13.16
N GLY A 190 -17.24 -15.31 12.41
CA GLY A 190 -17.46 -16.73 12.11
C GLY A 190 -18.18 -16.99 10.78
N ILE A 191 -18.78 -15.99 10.13
CA ILE A 191 -19.59 -16.21 8.91
C ILE A 191 -18.75 -16.34 7.63
N LEU A 192 -17.49 -15.87 7.65
CA LEU A 192 -16.57 -15.92 6.51
C LEU A 192 -15.23 -16.54 6.92
N PRO A 193 -15.17 -17.86 7.18
CA PRO A 193 -14.01 -18.52 7.80
C PRO A 193 -12.70 -18.29 7.04
N ASN A 194 -12.72 -18.30 5.69
CA ASN A 194 -11.51 -18.07 4.89
C ASN A 194 -10.98 -16.64 5.02
N VAL A 195 -11.88 -15.64 5.10
CA VAL A 195 -11.49 -14.23 5.27
C VAL A 195 -10.91 -14.02 6.67
N GLU A 196 -11.52 -14.64 7.68
CA GLU A 196 -11.11 -14.53 9.08
C GLU A 196 -9.79 -15.25 9.36
N TRP A 197 -9.54 -16.35 8.65
CA TRP A 197 -8.26 -17.06 8.65
C TRP A 197 -7.14 -16.26 7.98
N LEU A 198 -7.44 -15.59 6.87
CA LEU A 198 -6.45 -14.85 6.08
C LEU A 198 -6.09 -13.50 6.71
N TYR A 199 -7.07 -12.73 7.18
CA TYR A 199 -6.89 -11.38 7.72
C TYR A 199 -5.74 -11.20 8.73
N PRO A 200 -5.58 -12.05 9.77
CA PRO A 200 -4.51 -11.89 10.75
C PRO A 200 -3.11 -12.15 10.16
N LYS A 201 -3.01 -12.70 8.95
CA LYS A 201 -1.74 -13.00 8.28
C LYS A 201 -1.30 -11.88 7.33
N LEU A 202 -2.21 -11.02 6.88
CA LEU A 202 -1.92 -10.05 5.82
C LEU A 202 -1.03 -8.90 6.31
N LEU A 203 0.06 -8.63 5.63
CA LEU A 203 0.86 -7.41 5.83
C LEU A 203 1.16 -6.78 4.47
N THR A 204 0.83 -5.51 4.31
CA THR A 204 1.11 -4.77 3.07
C THR A 204 2.41 -4.01 3.21
N ILE A 205 3.36 -4.35 2.35
CA ILE A 205 4.69 -3.77 2.28
C ILE A 205 4.65 -2.55 1.35
N PRO A 206 5.35 -1.45 1.68
CA PRO A 206 5.34 -0.26 0.85
C PRO A 206 5.84 -0.54 -0.56
N ILE A 207 5.10 -0.03 -1.54
CA ILE A 207 5.46 -0.07 -2.95
C ILE A 207 4.94 1.18 -3.66
N PHE A 208 5.84 2.02 -4.17
CA PHE A 208 5.49 3.21 -4.95
C PHE A 208 6.64 3.65 -5.88
N PRO A 209 6.37 4.36 -6.99
CA PRO A 209 7.37 4.62 -8.03
C PRO A 209 8.57 5.49 -7.62
N LYS A 210 8.46 6.23 -6.50
CA LYS A 210 9.55 7.06 -5.98
C LYS A 210 10.52 6.32 -5.05
N MET A 211 10.24 5.07 -4.68
CA MET A 211 11.18 4.29 -3.87
C MET A 211 12.47 4.08 -4.65
N LYS A 212 13.59 4.41 -4.02
CA LYS A 212 14.94 4.04 -4.47
C LYS A 212 15.22 2.58 -4.12
N ASP A 213 16.24 1.99 -4.72
CA ASP A 213 16.63 0.62 -4.38
C ASP A 213 17.06 0.52 -2.90
N ASP A 214 17.75 1.53 -2.35
CA ASP A 214 18.08 1.61 -0.93
C ASP A 214 16.82 1.56 -0.04
N ASP A 215 15.75 2.27 -0.41
CA ASP A 215 14.48 2.23 0.35
C ASP A 215 13.88 0.81 0.33
N VAL A 216 14.04 0.07 -0.77
CA VAL A 216 13.57 -1.33 -0.89
C VAL A 216 14.40 -2.24 0.01
N TYR A 217 15.72 -2.06 0.04
CA TYR A 217 16.62 -2.83 0.89
C TYR A 217 16.45 -2.52 2.39
N ASP A 218 16.14 -1.28 2.77
CA ASP A 218 15.80 -0.92 4.15
C ASP A 218 14.53 -1.64 4.61
N VAL A 219 13.52 -1.75 3.74
CA VAL A 219 12.32 -2.53 4.02
C VAL A 219 12.65 -4.00 4.24
N ILE A 220 13.46 -4.60 3.36
CA ILE A 220 13.87 -6.00 3.45
C ILE A 220 14.67 -6.25 4.74
N LYS A 221 15.67 -5.42 5.03
CA LYS A 221 16.55 -5.58 6.19
C LYS A 221 15.79 -5.60 7.51
N ASN A 222 14.74 -4.79 7.64
CA ASN A 222 13.96 -4.73 8.87
C ASN A 222 12.86 -5.80 8.93
N ILE A 223 12.61 -6.51 7.83
CA ILE A 223 11.78 -7.70 7.79
C ILE A 223 12.70 -8.91 8.07
N GLY A 224 12.65 -9.42 9.29
CA GLY A 224 13.43 -10.61 9.72
C GLY A 224 14.60 -10.33 10.66
N VAL A 225 15.03 -9.08 10.83
CA VAL A 225 16.14 -8.73 11.75
C VAL A 225 15.59 -8.14 13.06
N ASN A 226 15.12 -9.01 13.96
CA ASN A 226 14.78 -8.61 15.33
C ASN A 226 16.05 -8.51 16.22
N VAL A 227 16.91 -7.50 16.02
CA VAL A 227 17.86 -7.05 17.07
C VAL A 227 18.32 -5.57 16.95
N HIS A 228 17.58 -4.66 16.31
CA HIS A 228 18.08 -3.27 16.14
C HIS A 228 17.67 -2.28 17.25
N TYR A 229 16.81 -2.67 18.19
CA TYR A 229 16.23 -1.73 19.17
C TYR A 229 16.53 -2.10 20.62
N ILE A 230 16.52 -1.07 21.49
CA ILE A 230 16.44 -1.24 22.95
C ILE A 230 15.37 -2.30 23.20
N PRO A 231 15.71 -3.43 23.86
CA PRO A 231 14.78 -4.51 24.04
C PRO A 231 13.48 -3.95 24.63
N VAL A 232 12.33 -4.25 24.04
CA VAL A 232 11.06 -3.57 24.40
C VAL A 232 10.76 -3.62 25.91
N HIS A 233 11.24 -4.66 26.60
CA HIS A 233 11.10 -4.82 28.05
C HIS A 233 12.04 -3.93 28.88
N TYR A 234 12.95 -3.18 28.25
CA TYR A 234 13.71 -2.08 28.83
C TYR A 234 13.02 -0.73 28.62
N HIS A 235 12.04 -0.65 27.71
CA HIS A 235 11.36 0.60 27.41
C HIS A 235 10.20 0.85 28.40
N SER A 236 10.24 2.01 29.07
CA SER A 236 9.34 2.32 30.20
C SER A 236 7.84 2.32 29.85
N TYR A 237 7.48 2.61 28.60
CA TYR A 237 6.10 2.49 28.13
C TYR A 237 5.61 1.04 28.18
N TYR A 238 6.45 0.08 27.76
CA TYR A 238 6.03 -1.31 27.69
C TYR A 238 6.08 -2.00 29.06
N GLN A 239 7.00 -1.58 29.93
CA GLN A 239 6.99 -1.98 31.34
C GLN A 239 5.69 -1.54 32.02
N ARG A 240 5.24 -0.30 31.77
CA ARG A 240 4.03 0.27 32.38
C ARG A 240 2.73 -0.29 31.81
N ASN A 241 2.63 -0.43 30.49
CA ASN A 241 1.37 -0.81 29.83
C ASN A 241 1.22 -2.33 29.63
N PHE A 242 2.32 -3.08 29.61
CA PHE A 242 2.30 -4.51 29.31
C PHE A 242 3.06 -5.37 30.34
N GLY A 243 3.55 -4.77 31.43
CA GLY A 243 4.17 -5.51 32.54
C GLY A 243 5.47 -6.25 32.20
N LEU A 244 6.11 -5.91 31.07
CA LEU A 244 7.36 -6.55 30.65
C LEU A 244 8.48 -6.24 31.66
N LYS A 245 9.26 -7.26 32.06
CA LYS A 245 10.35 -7.13 33.04
C LYS A 245 11.71 -7.48 32.42
N LYS A 246 12.80 -7.00 33.02
CA LYS A 246 14.14 -7.50 32.70
C LYS A 246 14.22 -9.00 33.00
N GLY A 247 14.99 -9.73 32.20
CA GLY A 247 15.17 -11.18 32.29
C GLY A 247 14.25 -12.02 31.40
N ILE A 248 13.25 -11.43 30.74
CA ILE A 248 12.30 -12.18 29.90
C ILE A 248 12.89 -12.58 28.55
N LEU A 249 13.95 -11.91 28.09
CA LEU A 249 14.61 -12.19 26.82
C LEU A 249 16.15 -12.22 27.00
N PRO A 250 16.70 -13.20 27.73
CA PRO A 250 18.10 -13.18 28.18
C PRO A 250 19.13 -13.15 27.04
N LYS A 251 18.83 -13.75 25.89
CA LYS A 251 19.70 -13.67 24.70
C LYS A 251 19.74 -12.28 24.08
N VAL A 252 18.58 -11.61 24.02
CA VAL A 252 18.46 -10.24 23.49
C VAL A 252 19.12 -9.24 24.45
N GLU A 253 18.94 -9.44 25.76
CA GLU A 253 19.60 -8.66 26.82
C GLU A 253 21.12 -8.83 26.81
N TRP A 254 21.62 -10.01 26.46
CA TRP A 254 23.05 -10.24 26.27
C TRP A 254 23.58 -9.57 25.00
N LEU A 255 22.84 -9.64 23.89
CA LEU A 255 23.30 -9.14 22.58
C LEU A 255 23.22 -7.61 22.47
N PHE A 256 22.16 -7.00 23.00
CA PHE A 256 21.89 -5.55 22.91
C PHE A 256 23.07 -4.64 23.33
N PRO A 257 23.73 -4.81 24.50
CA PRO A 257 24.86 -3.95 24.89
C PRO A 257 26.15 -4.22 24.08
N ARG A 258 26.15 -5.22 23.20
CA ARG A 258 27.31 -5.66 22.41
C ARG A 258 27.16 -5.34 20.92
N LEU A 259 26.06 -4.69 20.54
CA LEU A 259 25.73 -4.40 19.15
C LEU A 259 25.82 -2.90 18.91
N LEU A 260 26.69 -2.49 17.98
CA LEU A 260 26.79 -1.11 17.50
C LEU A 260 26.23 -1.07 16.07
N THR A 261 25.10 -0.40 15.89
CA THR A 261 24.54 -0.17 14.55
C THR A 261 25.05 1.16 14.03
N ILE A 262 25.70 1.14 12.88
CA ILE A 262 26.15 2.34 12.18
C ILE A 262 25.05 2.70 11.17
N PRO A 263 24.44 3.89 11.26
CA PRO A 263 23.45 4.31 10.28
C PRO A 263 24.12 4.51 8.92
N LEU A 264 23.56 3.90 7.89
CA LEU A 264 23.94 4.15 6.51
C LEU A 264 22.91 5.13 5.93
N PHE A 265 23.37 6.26 5.39
CA PHE A 265 22.48 7.23 4.76
C PHE A 265 22.61 7.16 3.24
N PRO A 266 21.52 7.27 2.47
CA PRO A 266 21.53 7.23 0.99
C PRO A 266 22.32 8.35 0.29
N LYS A 267 22.91 9.29 1.05
CA LYS A 267 23.76 10.38 0.54
C LYS A 267 25.21 10.25 0.96
N MET A 268 25.56 9.20 1.71
CA MET A 268 26.94 8.94 2.12
C MET A 268 27.80 8.73 0.88
N LYS A 269 28.92 9.43 0.84
CA LYS A 269 30.02 9.25 -0.10
C LYS A 269 31.06 8.33 0.54
N ASP A 270 32.00 7.85 -0.27
CA ASP A 270 33.12 7.03 0.22
C ASP A 270 33.88 7.73 1.37
N ASP A 271 34.04 9.05 1.30
CA ASP A 271 34.66 9.85 2.36
C ASP A 271 33.90 9.78 3.70
N ASP A 272 32.56 9.75 3.68
CA ASP A 272 31.74 9.64 4.89
C ASP A 272 31.92 8.25 5.55
N VAL A 273 32.18 7.21 4.75
CA VAL A 273 32.50 5.86 5.25
C VAL A 273 33.87 5.84 5.92
N TYR A 274 34.87 6.49 5.32
CA TYR A 274 36.21 6.61 5.91
C TYR A 274 36.19 7.42 7.21
N ASP A 275 35.37 8.47 7.30
CA ASP A 275 35.19 9.25 8.53
C ASP A 275 34.60 8.41 9.67
N VAL A 276 33.61 7.56 9.37
CA VAL A 276 33.04 6.61 10.34
C VAL A 276 34.07 5.58 10.79
N ILE A 277 34.85 5.01 9.87
CA ILE A 277 35.92 4.06 10.18
C ILE A 277 36.97 4.71 11.08
N ASN A 278 37.45 5.91 10.72
CA ASN A 278 38.44 6.66 11.49
C ASN A 278 37.92 7.03 12.90
N ALA A 279 36.64 7.38 13.03
CA ALA A 279 36.02 7.66 14.32
C ALA A 279 35.95 6.41 15.20
N LEU A 280 35.57 5.26 14.63
CA LEU A 280 35.54 3.97 15.33
C LEU A 280 36.93 3.54 15.79
N GLU A 281 37.94 3.64 14.93
CA GLU A 281 39.32 3.30 15.29
C GLU A 281 39.83 4.17 16.45
N LYS A 282 39.55 5.48 16.44
CA LYS A 282 39.89 6.39 17.54
C LYS A 282 39.22 5.99 18.86
N ILE A 283 37.92 5.72 18.83
CA ILE A 283 37.14 5.33 20.02
C ILE A 283 37.64 3.99 20.57
N ILE A 284 37.83 2.99 19.71
CA ILE A 284 38.34 1.67 20.09
C ILE A 284 39.74 1.79 20.69
N LYS A 285 40.64 2.58 20.07
CA LYS A 285 41.99 2.81 20.57
C LYS A 285 42.00 3.52 21.93
N TYR A 286 41.10 4.49 22.13
CA TYR A 286 40.98 5.25 23.38
C TYR A 286 40.44 4.41 24.55
N TYR A 287 39.49 3.51 24.29
CA TYR A 287 38.86 2.65 25.31
C TYR A 287 39.43 1.22 25.37
N ARG A 288 40.53 0.95 24.66
CA ARG A 288 41.21 -0.35 24.69
C ARG A 288 41.75 -0.56 26.10
N LYS A 289 41.31 -1.62 26.78
CA LYS A 289 41.98 -2.09 28.00
C LYS A 289 43.35 -2.65 27.59
N ASN A 290 44.40 -2.27 28.33
CA ASN A 290 45.74 -2.85 28.21
C ASN A 290 45.69 -4.38 28.36
#